data_AF-A0A536BB67-F1
#
_entry.id   AF-A0A536BB67-F1
#
_cell.length_a   1.000
_cell.length_b   1.000
_cell.length_c   1.000
_cell.angle_alpha   90.00
_cell.angle_beta   90.00
_cell.angle_gamma   90.00
#
_symmetry.space_group_name_H-M   'P 1'
#
loop_
_entity.id
_entity.type
_entity.pdbx_description
1 polymer ?
#
loop_
_entity_poly.entity_id
_entity_poly.type
_entity_poly.pdbx_seq_one_letter_code
_entity_poly.pdbx_strand_id
1 'polypeptide(L)'
;VLVFSGVSEVRFEQGAGRFDVNVSIRFTENGETRWPPQSEIKNMNSYAALEEAVPYEADRLWQEWQAGGELRTRKGKITVGWSPERKQTFLQRSKEDVQDYRYFPEPDLVAFAPTRADVERLRASIPELPTARRARFTREYGLSDYDARILVDDRALADFFEATVRAAGGEAKAVANWVTGEFLRYLKSDGGSVAGAKITPAQLGALVALVKKGEVSSSVAKDVFAEMWQSGSAPEAIVKSKGLTQVSDESAIAAAVDAVLAENPKAIVDYKAGKTRALAALVGPVMNRMGGKANPAVVNRILAERIAR
;
A
#
# COMPACT_ATOMS: atom_id res chain seq x y z
N VAL A 1 -7.50 3.19 11.92
CA VAL A 1 -8.89 3.48 12.38
C VAL A 1 -9.05 4.95 12.73
N LEU A 2 -8.36 5.48 13.76
CA LEU A 2 -8.50 6.89 14.18
C LEU A 2 -8.21 7.92 13.06
N VAL A 3 -7.14 7.68 12.29
CA VAL A 3 -6.79 8.47 11.10
C VAL A 3 -7.90 8.42 10.06
N PHE A 4 -8.35 7.20 9.73
CA PHE A 4 -9.37 6.97 8.71
C PHE A 4 -10.74 7.55 9.08
N SER A 5 -11.09 7.58 10.36
CA SER A 5 -12.31 8.20 10.87
C SER A 5 -12.19 9.73 11.00
N GLY A 6 -11.01 10.32 10.78
CA GLY A 6 -10.77 11.75 10.91
C GLY A 6 -10.74 12.28 12.35
N VAL A 7 -10.53 11.40 13.34
CA VAL A 7 -10.56 11.76 14.77
C VAL A 7 -9.20 12.27 15.25
N SER A 8 -8.11 11.73 14.69
CA SER A 8 -6.73 12.15 15.01
C SER A 8 -5.80 11.73 13.88
N GLU A 9 -4.75 12.52 13.63
CA GLU A 9 -3.67 12.15 12.71
C GLU A 9 -2.72 11.09 13.27
N VAL A 10 -2.72 10.87 14.60
CA VAL A 10 -1.88 9.88 15.31
C VAL A 10 -0.39 9.97 14.94
N ARG A 11 0.11 11.20 14.75
CA ARG A 11 1.53 11.48 14.53
C ARG A 11 2.30 11.46 15.85
N PHE A 12 3.08 10.41 16.10
CA PHE A 12 3.83 10.25 17.35
C PHE A 12 4.91 11.31 17.52
N GLU A 13 5.57 11.70 16.42
CA GLU A 13 6.62 12.72 16.39
C GLU A 13 6.12 14.12 16.77
N GLN A 14 4.82 14.37 16.61
CA GLN A 14 4.16 15.61 17.02
C GLN A 14 3.44 15.46 18.38
N GLY A 15 3.52 14.29 19.00
CA GLY A 15 2.83 13.98 20.26
C GLY A 15 1.31 13.82 20.13
N ALA A 16 0.77 13.73 18.91
CA ALA A 16 -0.66 13.53 18.62
C ALA A 16 -1.13 12.09 18.87
N GLY A 17 -0.19 11.16 19.02
CA GLY A 17 -0.40 9.82 19.56
C GLY A 17 0.62 9.54 20.66
N ARG A 18 0.20 8.83 21.70
CA ARG A 18 1.07 8.36 22.78
C ARG A 18 0.59 6.99 23.25
N PHE A 19 1.52 6.15 23.66
CA PHE A 19 1.19 4.88 24.27
C PHE A 19 2.24 4.50 25.31
N ASP A 20 1.78 3.78 26.32
CA ASP A 20 2.61 3.09 27.30
C ASP A 20 2.30 1.60 27.21
N VAL A 21 3.30 0.76 27.42
CA VAL A 21 3.15 -0.69 27.22
C VAL A 21 3.37 -1.39 28.53
N ASN A 22 2.45 -2.26 28.89
CA ASN A 22 2.59 -3.11 30.05
C ASN A 22 2.98 -4.51 29.57
N VAL A 23 4.17 -4.96 29.96
CA VAL A 23 4.74 -6.25 29.56
C VAL A 23 4.80 -7.16 30.77
N SER A 24 4.35 -8.40 30.58
CA SER A 24 4.51 -9.47 31.56
C SER A 24 4.71 -10.80 30.83
N ILE A 25 5.37 -11.74 31.50
CA ILE A 25 5.55 -13.10 31.02
C ILE A 25 4.53 -14.04 31.68
N ARG A 26 4.11 -15.09 30.96
CA ARG A 26 3.21 -16.14 31.47
C ARG A 26 3.78 -17.50 31.07
N PHE A 27 3.98 -18.38 32.04
CA PHE A 27 4.59 -19.69 31.84
C PHE A 27 4.13 -20.68 32.92
N THR A 28 4.53 -21.95 32.81
CA THR A 28 4.24 -22.97 33.81
C THR A 28 5.51 -23.36 34.55
N GLU A 29 5.46 -23.40 35.89
CA GLU A 29 6.56 -23.83 36.75
C GLU A 29 5.96 -24.73 37.85
N ASN A 30 6.49 -25.94 38.02
CA ASN A 30 6.00 -26.94 38.98
C ASN A 30 4.49 -27.26 38.85
N GLY A 31 3.98 -27.29 37.61
CA GLY A 31 2.56 -27.55 37.33
C GLY A 31 1.64 -26.34 37.57
N GLU A 32 2.16 -25.21 38.06
CA GLU A 32 1.38 -24.00 38.29
C GLU A 32 1.62 -22.96 37.21
N THR A 33 0.56 -22.24 36.80
CA THR A 33 0.70 -21.07 35.92
C THR A 33 1.29 -19.91 36.72
N ARG A 34 2.46 -19.44 36.31
CA ARG A 34 3.09 -18.23 36.81
C ARG A 34 2.77 -17.06 35.90
N TRP A 35 2.43 -15.94 36.51
CA TRP A 35 2.20 -14.67 35.83
C TRP A 35 2.71 -13.54 36.73
N PRO A 36 4.04 -13.27 36.72
CA PRO A 36 4.66 -12.29 37.60
C PRO A 36 4.15 -10.86 37.35
N PRO A 37 4.40 -9.89 38.24
CA PRO A 37 3.97 -8.51 38.02
C PRO A 37 4.56 -7.91 36.75
N GLN A 38 3.77 -7.09 36.06
CA GLN A 38 4.16 -6.42 34.83
C GLN A 38 5.20 -5.30 35.02
N SER A 39 5.95 -5.02 33.95
CA SER A 39 6.71 -3.77 33.78
C SER A 39 5.94 -2.83 32.85
N GLU A 40 5.81 -1.57 33.22
CA GLU A 40 5.24 -0.50 32.40
C GLU A 40 6.38 0.27 31.71
N ILE A 41 6.54 0.07 30.41
CA ILE A 41 7.49 0.79 29.57
C ILE A 41 6.89 2.15 29.21
N LYS A 42 7.59 3.23 29.56
CA LYS A 42 7.22 4.62 29.29
C LYS A 42 8.12 5.24 28.21
N ASN A 43 7.63 6.35 27.65
CA ASN A 43 8.37 7.19 26.70
C ASN A 43 8.72 6.48 25.38
N MET A 44 7.78 5.72 24.83
CA MET A 44 7.89 5.15 23.49
C MET A 44 7.26 6.11 22.48
N ASN A 45 8.05 6.52 21.50
CA ASN A 45 7.66 7.52 20.50
C ASN A 45 7.53 6.94 19.08
N SER A 46 7.64 5.62 18.91
CA SER A 46 7.48 4.97 17.60
C SER A 46 7.11 3.49 17.73
N TYR A 47 6.48 2.93 16.69
CA TYR A 47 6.22 1.50 16.61
C TYR A 47 7.50 0.66 16.53
N ALA A 48 8.59 1.19 15.97
CA ALA A 48 9.88 0.50 15.97
C ALA A 48 10.43 0.36 17.41
N ALA A 49 10.30 1.40 18.23
CA ALA A 49 10.68 1.32 19.65
C ALA A 49 9.82 0.28 20.40
N LEU A 50 8.53 0.19 20.08
CA LEU A 50 7.64 -0.84 20.63
C LEU A 50 8.11 -2.26 20.25
N GLU A 51 8.40 -2.48 18.97
CA GLU A 51 8.83 -3.77 18.42
C GLU A 51 10.16 -4.26 19.03
N GLU A 52 11.07 -3.34 19.37
CA GLU A 52 12.33 -3.69 20.05
C GLU A 52 12.17 -3.82 21.58
N ALA A 53 11.41 -2.94 22.22
CA ALA A 53 11.35 -2.86 23.67
C ALA A 53 10.57 -4.02 24.32
N VAL A 54 9.50 -4.49 23.67
CA VAL A 54 8.64 -5.55 24.23
C VAL A 54 9.38 -6.89 24.34
N PRO A 55 10.04 -7.41 23.29
CA PRO A 55 10.84 -8.62 23.40
C PRO A 55 11.96 -8.48 24.43
N TYR A 56 12.69 -7.35 24.41
CA TYR A 56 13.75 -7.09 25.38
C TYR A 56 13.23 -7.19 26.82
N GLU A 57 12.12 -6.51 27.15
CA GLU A 57 11.60 -6.50 28.51
C GLU A 57 11.03 -7.86 28.92
N ALA A 58 10.41 -8.59 27.98
CA ALA A 58 9.96 -9.96 28.24
C ALA A 58 11.14 -10.90 28.56
N ASP A 59 12.23 -10.81 27.80
CA ASP A 59 13.45 -11.59 28.03
C ASP A 59 14.10 -11.20 29.37
N ARG A 60 14.18 -9.89 29.67
CA ARG A 60 14.70 -9.39 30.94
C ARG A 60 13.91 -9.95 32.12
N LEU A 61 12.57 -9.93 32.06
CA LEU A 61 11.70 -10.51 33.09
C LEU A 61 11.92 -12.01 33.23
N TRP A 62 12.10 -12.73 32.12
CA TRP A 62 12.35 -14.17 32.14
C TRP A 62 13.69 -14.50 32.81
N GLN A 63 14.76 -13.79 32.43
CA GLN A 63 16.09 -13.98 33.02
C GLN A 63 16.08 -13.64 34.51
N GLU A 64 15.41 -12.57 34.92
CA GLU A 64 15.26 -12.19 36.33
C GLU A 64 14.52 -13.28 37.13
N TRP A 65 13.46 -13.87 36.56
CA TRP A 65 12.76 -14.98 37.19
C TRP A 65 13.65 -16.22 37.35
N GLN A 66 14.35 -16.61 36.28
CA GLN A 66 15.23 -17.78 36.28
C GLN A 66 16.40 -17.64 37.25
N ALA A 67 16.96 -16.43 37.38
CA ALA A 67 18.02 -16.12 38.33
C ALA A 67 17.56 -16.10 39.80
N GLY A 68 16.27 -16.28 40.08
CA GLY A 68 15.72 -16.18 41.43
C GLY A 68 15.65 -14.75 41.97
N GLY A 69 15.64 -13.75 41.09
CA GLY A 69 15.71 -12.33 41.43
C GLY A 69 14.43 -11.76 42.03
N GLU A 70 14.41 -10.43 42.19
CA GLU A 70 13.36 -9.67 42.86
C GLU A 70 11.95 -9.93 42.29
N LEU A 71 11.85 -10.21 40.98
CA LEU A 71 10.59 -10.56 40.31
C LEU A 71 9.82 -11.72 40.98
N ARG A 72 10.49 -12.65 41.66
CA ARG A 72 9.83 -13.76 42.38
C ARG A 72 9.04 -13.31 43.61
N THR A 73 9.46 -12.22 44.24
CA THR A 73 8.86 -11.69 45.48
C THR A 73 8.14 -10.36 45.29
N ARG A 74 8.33 -9.71 44.13
CA ARG A 74 7.72 -8.42 43.79
C ARG A 74 6.20 -8.52 43.79
N LYS A 75 5.53 -7.53 44.40
CA LYS A 75 4.05 -7.46 44.48
C LYS A 75 3.42 -6.37 43.60
N GLY A 76 4.23 -5.51 42.98
CA GLY A 76 3.77 -4.35 42.22
C GLY A 76 4.38 -4.26 40.83
N LYS A 77 3.77 -3.41 40.00
CA LYS A 77 4.36 -3.04 38.71
C LYS A 77 5.53 -2.08 38.90
N ILE A 78 6.55 -2.22 38.06
CA ILE A 78 7.62 -1.22 37.97
C ILE A 78 7.41 -0.37 36.72
N THR A 79 7.96 0.83 36.73
CA THR A 79 8.02 1.69 35.57
C THR A 79 9.45 1.72 35.05
N VAL A 80 9.61 1.39 33.77
CA VAL A 80 10.90 1.39 33.07
C VAL A 80 10.84 2.34 31.88
N GLY A 81 11.97 2.96 31.55
CA GLY A 81 12.14 3.71 30.30
C GLY A 81 12.82 2.83 29.25
N TRP A 82 12.62 3.16 27.97
CA TRP A 82 13.37 2.56 26.86
C TRP A 82 14.50 3.48 26.41
N SER A 83 15.73 2.94 26.26
CA SER A 83 16.85 3.64 25.61
C SER A 83 17.09 3.04 24.22
N PRO A 84 16.76 3.75 23.13
CA PRO A 84 17.04 3.31 21.77
C PRO A 84 18.55 3.14 21.50
N GLU A 85 19.40 3.97 22.11
CA GLU A 85 20.84 3.94 21.89
C GLU A 85 21.48 2.68 22.47
N ARG A 86 21.02 2.26 23.65
CA ARG A 86 21.53 1.08 24.36
C ARG A 86 20.72 -0.18 24.06
N LYS A 87 19.58 -0.04 23.37
CA LYS A 87 18.59 -1.10 23.11
C LYS A 87 18.21 -1.87 24.37
N GLN A 88 17.95 -1.14 25.46
CA GLN A 88 17.59 -1.73 26.74
C GLN A 88 16.60 -0.88 27.51
N THR A 89 15.81 -1.54 28.36
CA THR A 89 15.03 -0.87 29.40
C THR A 89 15.90 -0.49 30.59
N PHE A 90 15.53 0.59 31.27
CA PHE A 90 16.16 1.02 32.52
C PHE A 90 15.09 1.36 33.55
N LEU A 91 15.35 1.03 34.82
CA LEU A 91 14.42 1.31 35.91
C LEU A 91 14.25 2.83 36.07
N GLN A 92 13.00 3.29 36.06
CA GLN A 92 12.67 4.68 36.40
C GLN A 92 12.12 4.77 37.81
N ARG A 93 11.14 3.91 38.13
CA ARG A 93 10.49 3.90 39.44
C ARG A 93 10.02 2.50 39.79
N SER A 94 10.36 2.01 40.97
CA SER A 94 9.64 0.94 41.65
C SER A 94 8.44 1.57 42.37
N LYS A 95 7.22 1.23 41.97
CA LYS A 95 6.02 1.68 42.70
C LYS A 95 5.77 0.69 43.83
N GLU A 96 6.25 1.01 45.03
CA GLU A 96 5.89 0.26 46.24
C GLU A 96 4.47 0.63 46.73
N ASP A 97 3.99 1.85 46.41
CA ASP A 97 2.65 2.32 46.79
C ASP A 97 1.73 2.60 45.59
N VAL A 98 0.48 2.13 45.69
CA VAL A 98 -0.62 2.51 44.80
C VAL A 98 -0.94 3.99 45.06
N GLN A 99 -0.83 4.84 44.03
CA GLN A 99 -1.21 6.25 44.20
C GLN A 99 -2.73 6.36 44.35
N ASP A 100 -3.15 6.90 45.49
CA ASP A 100 -4.54 7.29 45.71
C ASP A 100 -4.81 8.60 44.96
N TYR A 101 -5.39 8.47 43.76
CA TYR A 101 -5.80 9.60 42.93
C TYR A 101 -7.04 10.33 43.48
N ARG A 102 -7.69 9.80 44.55
CA ARG A 102 -8.89 10.37 45.17
C ARG A 102 -9.95 10.71 44.13
N TYR A 103 -10.26 9.78 43.24
CA TYR A 103 -11.29 9.97 42.21
C TYR A 103 -12.65 10.30 42.87
N PHE A 104 -13.26 11.42 42.48
CA PHE A 104 -14.63 11.78 42.80
C PHE A 104 -15.30 12.38 41.55
N PRO A 105 -16.65 12.35 41.44
CA PRO A 105 -17.36 12.97 40.33
C PRO A 105 -17.09 14.47 40.27
N GLU A 106 -16.75 15.01 39.10
CA GLU A 106 -16.53 16.44 38.87
C GLU A 106 -17.84 17.21 39.07
N PRO A 107 -18.01 18.01 40.14
CA PRO A 107 -19.26 18.71 40.43
C PRO A 107 -19.58 19.81 39.42
N ASP A 108 -18.57 20.36 38.72
CA ASP A 108 -18.76 21.44 37.76
C ASP A 108 -19.29 20.95 36.40
N LEU A 109 -19.26 19.63 36.14
CA LEU A 109 -19.75 19.03 34.90
C LEU A 109 -21.08 18.30 35.12
N VAL A 110 -22.07 18.62 34.28
CA VAL A 110 -23.32 17.85 34.23
C VAL A 110 -23.08 16.46 33.64
N ALA A 111 -23.88 15.49 34.06
CA ALA A 111 -23.84 14.14 33.50
C ALA A 111 -24.16 14.17 32.00
N PHE A 112 -23.23 13.68 31.17
CA PHE A 112 -23.43 13.52 29.74
C PHE A 112 -24.16 12.20 29.44
N ALA A 113 -25.42 12.28 29.02
CA ALA A 113 -26.28 11.13 28.72
C ALA A 113 -26.79 11.19 27.26
N PRO A 114 -26.00 10.78 26.25
CA PRO A 114 -26.40 10.83 24.85
C PRO A 114 -27.60 9.90 24.59
N THR A 115 -28.58 10.39 23.82
CA THR A 115 -29.77 9.60 23.50
C THR A 115 -29.43 8.48 22.51
N ARG A 116 -30.31 7.46 22.39
CA ARG A 116 -30.13 6.45 21.35
C ARG A 116 -30.10 7.05 19.94
N ALA A 117 -30.89 8.11 19.71
CA ALA A 117 -30.91 8.83 18.45
C ALA A 117 -29.55 9.51 18.15
N ASP A 118 -28.92 10.12 19.17
CA ASP A 118 -27.57 10.70 19.01
C ASP A 118 -26.54 9.63 18.64
N VAL A 119 -26.59 8.47 19.29
CA VAL A 119 -25.68 7.35 19.02
C VAL A 119 -25.85 6.83 17.59
N GLU A 120 -27.08 6.63 17.12
CA GLU A 120 -27.32 6.17 15.75
C GLU A 120 -26.91 7.21 14.69
N ARG A 121 -27.15 8.49 14.94
CA ARG A 121 -26.67 9.58 14.08
C ARG A 121 -25.14 9.55 13.96
N LEU A 122 -24.43 9.42 15.08
CA LEU A 122 -22.96 9.36 15.08
C LEU A 122 -22.44 8.09 14.39
N ARG A 123 -23.08 6.94 14.66
CA ARG A 123 -22.75 5.68 13.99
C ARG A 123 -22.86 5.80 12.47
N ALA A 124 -23.92 6.44 11.97
CA ALA A 124 -24.11 6.68 10.54
C ALA A 124 -23.09 7.65 9.93
N SER A 125 -22.48 8.54 10.73
CA SER A 125 -21.43 9.44 10.25
C SER A 125 -20.03 8.80 10.17
N ILE A 126 -19.82 7.64 10.78
CA ILE A 126 -18.53 6.95 10.74
C ILE A 126 -18.35 6.37 9.32
N PRO A 127 -17.27 6.74 8.61
CA PRO A 127 -17.01 6.19 7.28
C PRO A 127 -16.72 4.69 7.36
N GLU A 128 -16.78 4.01 6.22
CA GLU A 128 -16.32 2.62 6.13
C GLU A 128 -14.87 2.53 6.62
N LEU A 129 -14.63 1.76 7.68
CA LEU A 129 -13.32 1.66 8.31
C LEU A 129 -12.34 0.81 7.46
N PRO A 130 -11.01 1.00 7.61
CA PRO A 130 -10.00 0.34 6.76
C PRO A 130 -10.16 -1.17 6.67
N THR A 131 -10.43 -1.84 7.79
CA THR A 131 -10.58 -3.31 7.82
C THR A 131 -11.77 -3.78 6.99
N ALA A 132 -12.92 -3.11 7.12
CA ALA A 132 -14.12 -3.42 6.36
C ALA A 132 -13.90 -3.12 4.87
N ARG A 133 -13.31 -1.96 4.57
CA ARG A 133 -13.02 -1.51 3.20
C ARG A 133 -12.03 -2.42 2.49
N ARG A 134 -10.98 -2.90 3.17
CA ARG A 134 -10.03 -3.88 2.64
C ARG A 134 -10.70 -5.20 2.30
N ALA A 135 -11.55 -5.71 3.20
CA ALA A 135 -12.31 -6.92 2.96
C ALA A 135 -13.26 -6.74 1.76
N ARG A 136 -13.90 -5.57 1.64
CA ARG A 136 -14.73 -5.21 0.49
C ARG A 136 -13.93 -5.17 -0.80
N PHE A 137 -12.77 -4.51 -0.83
CA PHE A 137 -11.92 -4.45 -2.02
C PHE A 137 -11.46 -5.84 -2.48
N THR A 138 -11.18 -6.75 -1.55
CA THR A 138 -10.85 -8.14 -1.89
C THR A 138 -12.05 -8.85 -2.52
N ARG A 139 -13.24 -8.74 -1.89
CA ARG A 139 -14.46 -9.44 -2.31
C ARG A 139 -15.07 -8.89 -3.60
N GLU A 140 -15.21 -7.57 -3.72
CA GLU A 140 -15.95 -6.91 -4.80
C GLU A 140 -15.08 -6.53 -5.99
N TYR A 141 -13.80 -6.20 -5.76
CA TYR A 141 -12.87 -5.82 -6.81
C TYR A 141 -11.87 -6.93 -7.18
N GLY A 142 -11.92 -8.09 -6.50
CA GLY A 142 -11.01 -9.21 -6.77
C GLY A 142 -9.54 -8.87 -6.53
N LEU A 143 -9.25 -7.88 -5.69
CA LEU A 143 -7.89 -7.48 -5.38
C LEU A 143 -7.21 -8.51 -4.46
N SER A 144 -5.88 -8.58 -4.54
CA SER A 144 -5.12 -9.30 -3.54
C SER A 144 -5.24 -8.59 -2.19
N ASP A 145 -5.12 -9.36 -1.11
CA ASP A 145 -5.09 -8.80 0.24
C ASP A 145 -3.97 -7.76 0.44
N TYR A 146 -2.85 -7.96 -0.25
CA TYR A 146 -1.71 -7.04 -0.30
C TYR A 146 -2.07 -5.71 -0.97
N ASP A 147 -2.63 -5.73 -2.18
CA ASP A 147 -3.03 -4.51 -2.90
C ASP A 147 -4.11 -3.76 -2.12
N ALA A 148 -5.11 -4.50 -1.62
CA ALA A 148 -6.19 -3.93 -0.84
C ALA A 148 -5.67 -3.25 0.43
N ARG A 149 -4.66 -3.82 1.10
CA ARG A 149 -4.02 -3.23 2.29
C ARG A 149 -3.35 -1.88 1.97
N ILE A 150 -2.63 -1.79 0.86
CA ILE A 150 -1.98 -0.54 0.44
C ILE A 150 -3.01 0.54 0.15
N LEU A 151 -4.07 0.19 -0.58
CA LEU A 151 -5.08 1.16 -1.01
C LEU A 151 -5.91 1.73 0.15
N VAL A 152 -6.03 1.02 1.27
CA VAL A 152 -6.76 1.50 2.47
C VAL A 152 -5.86 2.08 3.56
N ASP A 153 -4.57 2.27 3.27
CA ASP A 153 -3.62 2.85 4.23
C ASP A 153 -4.02 4.29 4.58
N ASP A 154 -4.51 5.02 3.58
CA ASP A 154 -5.07 6.36 3.70
C ASP A 154 -6.50 6.43 3.12
N ARG A 155 -7.35 7.25 3.74
CA ARG A 155 -8.74 7.39 3.30
C ARG A 155 -8.85 8.09 1.95
N ALA A 156 -8.07 9.16 1.73
CA ALA A 156 -8.11 9.89 0.47
C ALA A 156 -7.60 9.01 -0.68
N LEU A 157 -6.60 8.17 -0.44
CA LEU A 157 -6.14 7.18 -1.42
C LEU A 157 -7.23 6.14 -1.77
N ALA A 158 -7.92 5.61 -0.76
CA ALA A 158 -9.02 4.67 -0.97
C ALA A 158 -10.20 5.31 -1.75
N ASP A 159 -10.55 6.56 -1.40
CA ASP A 159 -11.58 7.35 -2.10
C ASP A 159 -11.17 7.62 -3.56
N PHE A 160 -9.91 8.00 -3.78
CA PHE A 160 -9.33 8.21 -5.11
C PHE A 160 -9.36 6.94 -5.96
N PHE A 161 -8.97 5.81 -5.38
CA PHE A 161 -9.02 4.51 -6.04
C PHE A 161 -10.44 4.17 -6.52
N GLU A 162 -11.45 4.20 -5.64
CA GLU A 162 -12.82 3.85 -6.03
C GLU A 162 -13.41 4.82 -7.06
N ALA A 163 -13.11 6.11 -6.94
CA ALA A 163 -13.49 7.10 -7.94
C ALA A 163 -12.86 6.79 -9.31
N THR A 164 -11.59 6.36 -9.30
CA THR A 164 -10.87 5.98 -10.53
C THR A 164 -11.43 4.69 -11.12
N VAL A 165 -11.79 3.69 -10.31
CA VAL A 165 -12.45 2.46 -10.77
C VAL A 165 -13.76 2.78 -11.48
N ARG A 166 -14.57 3.68 -10.91
CA ARG A 166 -15.81 4.15 -11.57
C ARG A 166 -15.52 4.84 -12.90
N ALA A 167 -14.52 5.71 -12.95
CA ALA A 167 -14.14 6.41 -14.18
C ALA A 167 -13.55 5.47 -15.26
N ALA A 168 -12.87 4.40 -14.86
CA ALA A 168 -12.29 3.39 -15.74
C ALA A 168 -13.30 2.32 -16.20
N GLY A 169 -14.59 2.45 -15.86
CA GLY A 169 -15.62 1.48 -16.24
C GLY A 169 -15.53 0.14 -15.50
N GLY A 170 -15.00 0.14 -14.26
CA GLY A 170 -14.95 -1.05 -13.41
C GLY A 170 -13.64 -1.83 -13.44
N GLU A 171 -12.59 -1.31 -14.10
CA GLU A 171 -11.28 -1.95 -14.25
C GLU A 171 -10.42 -1.92 -12.98
N ALA A 172 -10.92 -2.53 -11.90
CA ALA A 172 -10.37 -2.35 -10.56
C ALA A 172 -8.92 -2.83 -10.42
N LYS A 173 -8.56 -3.97 -11.04
CA LYS A 173 -7.18 -4.48 -10.96
C LYS A 173 -6.19 -3.60 -11.72
N ALA A 174 -6.57 -3.11 -12.91
CA ALA A 174 -5.71 -2.21 -13.67
C ALA A 174 -5.50 -0.89 -12.91
N VAL A 175 -6.59 -0.32 -12.38
CA VAL A 175 -6.53 0.89 -11.55
C VAL A 175 -5.67 0.65 -10.30
N ALA A 176 -5.84 -0.48 -9.61
CA ALA A 176 -5.02 -0.80 -8.43
C ALA A 176 -3.52 -0.80 -8.78
N ASN A 177 -3.13 -1.43 -9.89
CA ASN A 177 -1.73 -1.46 -10.32
C ASN A 177 -1.18 -0.05 -10.64
N TRP A 178 -1.99 0.82 -11.25
CA TRP A 178 -1.59 2.20 -11.54
C TRP A 178 -1.47 3.04 -10.26
N VAL A 179 -2.41 2.86 -9.32
CA VAL A 179 -2.42 3.60 -8.05
C VAL A 179 -1.25 3.14 -7.18
N THR A 180 -1.10 1.83 -6.94
CA THR A 180 -0.04 1.30 -6.06
C THR A 180 1.35 1.40 -6.66
N GLY A 181 1.45 1.45 -8.00
CA GLY A 181 2.69 1.63 -8.73
C GLY A 181 3.04 3.10 -8.98
N GLU A 182 2.59 3.63 -10.12
CA GLU A 182 3.05 4.93 -10.65
C GLU A 182 2.54 6.10 -9.78
N PHE A 183 1.26 6.12 -9.41
CA PHE A 183 0.69 7.24 -8.64
C PHE A 183 1.36 7.40 -7.27
N LEU A 184 1.46 6.32 -6.48
CA LEU A 184 2.16 6.36 -5.19
C LEU A 184 3.65 6.65 -5.33
N ARG A 185 4.31 6.18 -6.40
CA ARG A 185 5.72 6.50 -6.65
C ARG A 185 5.92 8.01 -6.80
N TYR A 186 5.14 8.66 -7.65
CA TYR A 186 5.25 10.10 -7.85
C TYR A 186 4.82 10.89 -6.61
N LEU A 187 3.74 10.47 -5.94
CA LEU A 187 3.27 11.10 -4.73
C LEU A 187 4.35 11.12 -3.64
N LYS A 188 5.05 9.99 -3.47
CA LYS A 188 6.16 9.87 -2.51
C LYS A 188 7.37 10.71 -2.91
N SER A 189 7.74 10.73 -4.19
CA SER A 189 8.87 11.53 -4.70
C SER A 189 8.67 13.03 -4.47
N ASP A 190 7.44 13.52 -4.61
CA ASP A 190 7.11 14.93 -4.44
C ASP A 190 6.78 15.31 -2.99
N GLY A 191 6.74 14.33 -2.07
CA GLY A 191 6.31 14.54 -0.69
C GLY A 191 4.86 15.04 -0.56
N GLY A 192 4.04 14.75 -1.57
CA GLY A 192 2.68 15.27 -1.71
C GLY A 192 1.62 14.44 -0.98
N SER A 193 0.38 14.93 -1.02
CA SER A 193 -0.82 14.20 -0.57
C SER A 193 -1.77 13.96 -1.75
N VAL A 194 -2.66 12.98 -1.64
CA VAL A 194 -3.63 12.67 -2.71
C VAL A 194 -4.45 13.91 -3.08
N ALA A 195 -4.80 14.74 -2.11
CA ALA A 195 -5.52 16.00 -2.32
C ALA A 195 -4.68 17.05 -3.09
N GLY A 196 -3.35 17.00 -3.00
CA GLY A 196 -2.44 17.89 -3.73
C GLY A 196 -2.02 17.37 -5.11
N ALA A 197 -2.41 16.16 -5.49
CA ALA A 197 -2.08 15.59 -6.79
C ALA A 197 -2.82 16.32 -7.92
N LYS A 198 -2.11 16.68 -8.98
CA LYS A 198 -2.71 17.31 -10.18
C LYS A 198 -3.56 16.34 -11.00
N ILE A 199 -3.33 15.03 -10.84
CA ILE A 199 -4.06 13.99 -11.56
C ILE A 199 -5.37 13.69 -10.83
N THR A 200 -6.48 13.87 -11.53
CA THR A 200 -7.81 13.52 -11.05
C THR A 200 -8.16 12.04 -11.29
N PRO A 201 -9.12 11.46 -10.53
CA PRO A 201 -9.60 10.10 -10.79
C PRO A 201 -10.11 9.89 -12.22
N ALA A 202 -10.74 10.89 -12.81
CA ALA A 202 -11.25 10.84 -14.18
C ALA A 202 -10.11 10.72 -15.21
N GLN A 203 -9.05 11.50 -15.03
CA GLN A 203 -7.88 11.46 -15.92
C GLN A 203 -7.13 10.13 -15.82
N LEU A 204 -6.95 9.59 -14.60
CA LEU A 204 -6.32 8.27 -14.47
C LEU A 204 -7.21 7.17 -15.06
N GLY A 205 -8.53 7.23 -14.86
CA GLY A 205 -9.47 6.29 -15.46
C GLY A 205 -9.45 6.33 -16.99
N ALA A 206 -9.34 7.51 -17.58
CA ALA A 206 -9.16 7.71 -19.02
C ALA A 206 -7.87 7.08 -19.54
N LEU A 207 -6.74 7.26 -18.85
CA LEU A 207 -5.48 6.61 -19.21
C LEU A 207 -5.61 5.07 -19.20
N VAL A 208 -6.24 4.52 -18.16
CA VAL A 208 -6.52 3.08 -18.07
C VAL A 208 -7.37 2.61 -19.25
N ALA A 209 -8.38 3.38 -19.64
CA ALA A 209 -9.24 3.06 -20.78
C ALA A 209 -8.46 3.07 -22.11
N LEU A 210 -7.55 4.04 -22.34
CA LEU A 210 -6.70 4.08 -23.53
C LEU A 210 -5.81 2.84 -23.65
N VAL A 211 -5.21 2.41 -22.54
CA VAL A 211 -4.40 1.19 -22.49
C VAL A 211 -5.25 -0.05 -22.77
N LYS A 212 -6.43 -0.15 -22.16
CA LYS A 212 -7.35 -1.27 -22.37
C LYS A 212 -7.82 -1.38 -23.83
N LYS A 213 -8.07 -0.25 -24.48
CA LYS A 213 -8.44 -0.21 -25.91
C LYS A 213 -7.27 -0.54 -26.85
N GLY A 214 -6.04 -0.61 -26.33
CA GLY A 214 -4.85 -0.80 -27.15
C GLY A 214 -4.50 0.43 -28.00
N GLU A 215 -5.02 1.62 -27.62
CA GLU A 215 -4.64 2.88 -28.26
C GLU A 215 -3.26 3.34 -27.82
N VAL A 216 -2.81 2.90 -26.64
CA VAL A 216 -1.50 3.21 -26.07
C VAL A 216 -0.92 1.93 -25.43
N SER A 217 0.37 1.67 -25.63
CA SER A 217 1.04 0.56 -24.96
C SER A 217 1.23 0.84 -23.46
N SER A 218 1.45 -0.20 -22.65
CA SER A 218 1.75 0.00 -21.23
C SER A 218 3.04 0.80 -20.99
N SER A 219 4.02 0.73 -21.90
CA SER A 219 5.26 1.53 -21.78
C SER A 219 4.99 3.01 -22.05
N VAL A 220 4.30 3.31 -23.15
CA VAL A 220 3.97 4.69 -23.54
C VAL A 220 3.01 5.33 -22.54
N ALA A 221 2.10 4.54 -21.96
CA ALA A 221 1.20 5.03 -20.93
C ALA A 221 1.94 5.57 -19.69
N LYS A 222 3.13 5.06 -19.37
CA LYS A 222 3.96 5.61 -18.28
C LYS A 222 4.52 6.97 -18.63
N ASP A 223 4.93 7.16 -19.88
CA ASP A 223 5.40 8.47 -20.38
C ASP A 223 4.25 9.48 -20.39
N VAL A 224 3.06 9.04 -20.79
CA VAL A 224 1.84 9.86 -20.71
C VAL A 224 1.53 10.20 -19.26
N PHE A 225 1.57 9.24 -18.33
CA PHE A 225 1.35 9.48 -16.91
C PHE A 225 2.35 10.49 -16.32
N ALA A 226 3.63 10.39 -16.68
CA ALA A 226 4.66 11.33 -16.24
C ALA A 226 4.34 12.78 -16.68
N GLU A 227 3.89 12.96 -17.92
CA GLU A 227 3.45 14.26 -18.44
C GLU A 227 2.17 14.75 -17.76
N MET A 228 1.20 13.86 -17.51
CA MET A 228 -0.01 14.18 -16.74
C MET A 228 0.35 14.67 -15.34
N TRP A 229 1.32 14.03 -14.70
CA TRP A 229 1.76 14.41 -13.36
C TRP A 229 2.36 15.82 -13.32
N GLN A 230 3.20 16.15 -14.30
CA GLN A 230 3.85 17.46 -14.38
C GLN A 230 2.87 18.57 -14.78
N SER A 231 2.11 18.34 -15.85
CA SER A 231 1.28 19.38 -16.48
C SER A 231 -0.14 19.46 -15.93
N GLY A 232 -0.69 18.37 -15.40
CA GLY A 232 -2.11 18.22 -15.08
C GLY A 232 -3.01 18.01 -16.32
N SER A 233 -2.44 17.83 -17.51
CA SER A 233 -3.20 17.66 -18.75
C SER A 233 -3.90 16.30 -18.85
N ALA A 234 -4.98 16.23 -19.62
CA ALA A 234 -5.69 14.97 -19.90
C ALA A 234 -4.83 14.01 -20.76
N PRO A 235 -4.92 12.68 -20.53
CA PRO A 235 -4.11 11.71 -21.26
C PRO A 235 -4.37 11.72 -22.77
N GLU A 236 -5.61 11.88 -23.21
CA GLU A 236 -5.96 11.94 -24.63
C GLU A 236 -5.29 13.13 -25.34
N ALA A 237 -5.24 14.29 -24.66
CA ALA A 237 -4.60 15.47 -25.20
C ALA A 237 -3.08 15.27 -25.36
N ILE A 238 -2.44 14.61 -24.39
CA ILE A 238 -1.01 14.27 -24.44
C ILE A 238 -0.73 13.25 -25.54
N VAL A 239 -1.55 12.20 -25.66
CA VAL A 239 -1.40 11.16 -26.68
C VAL A 239 -1.54 11.76 -28.07
N LYS A 240 -2.53 12.65 -28.29
CA LYS A 240 -2.75 13.32 -29.57
C LYS A 240 -1.61 14.29 -29.90
N SER A 241 -1.19 15.13 -28.96
CA SER A 241 -0.15 16.15 -29.21
C SER A 241 1.21 15.53 -29.52
N LYS A 242 1.54 14.40 -28.88
CA LYS A 242 2.81 13.67 -29.08
C LYS A 242 2.72 12.57 -30.14
N GLY A 243 1.56 12.37 -30.77
CA GLY A 243 1.35 11.35 -31.81
C GLY A 243 1.65 9.93 -31.32
N LEU A 244 1.25 9.61 -30.08
CA LEU A 244 1.59 8.39 -29.36
C LEU A 244 0.59 7.24 -29.56
N THR A 245 -0.44 7.44 -30.39
CA THR A 245 -1.43 6.42 -30.71
C THR A 245 -0.78 5.22 -31.39
N GLN A 246 -1.12 4.01 -30.93
CA GLN A 246 -0.65 2.79 -31.56
C GLN A 246 -1.24 2.63 -32.95
N VAL A 247 -0.41 2.18 -33.88
CA VAL A 247 -0.84 1.73 -35.21
C VAL A 247 -1.28 0.28 -35.08
N SER A 248 -2.58 0.07 -35.27
CA SER A 248 -3.21 -1.26 -35.29
C SER A 248 -3.66 -1.67 -36.70
N ASP A 249 -3.31 -0.88 -37.74
CA ASP A 249 -3.56 -1.24 -39.13
C ASP A 249 -2.78 -2.51 -39.48
N GLU A 250 -3.51 -3.62 -39.57
CA GLU A 250 -2.94 -4.94 -39.85
C GLU A 250 -2.23 -4.99 -41.20
N SER A 251 -2.65 -4.20 -42.19
CA SER A 251 -2.03 -4.18 -43.51
C SER A 251 -0.63 -3.56 -43.46
N ALA A 252 -0.49 -2.43 -42.75
CA ALA A 252 0.79 -1.78 -42.53
C ALA A 252 1.73 -2.65 -41.68
N ILE A 253 1.21 -3.29 -40.63
CA ILE A 253 1.99 -4.21 -39.79
C ILE A 253 2.42 -5.43 -40.61
N ALA A 254 1.53 -6.02 -41.41
CA ALA A 254 1.86 -7.16 -42.26
C ALA A 254 2.96 -6.82 -43.28
N ALA A 255 2.91 -5.64 -43.89
CA ALA A 255 3.96 -5.20 -44.80
C ALA A 255 5.32 -5.03 -44.10
N ALA A 256 5.32 -4.49 -42.87
CA ALA A 256 6.54 -4.37 -42.06
C ALA A 256 7.08 -5.74 -41.64
N VAL A 257 6.20 -6.66 -41.24
CA VAL A 257 6.55 -8.05 -40.91
C VAL A 257 7.15 -8.77 -42.11
N ASP A 258 6.51 -8.69 -43.28
CA ASP A 258 6.99 -9.35 -44.51
C ASP A 258 8.40 -8.89 -44.89
N ALA A 259 8.67 -7.58 -44.75
CA ALA A 259 10.01 -7.04 -45.01
C ALA A 259 11.05 -7.48 -43.98
N VAL A 260 10.71 -7.50 -42.69
CA VAL A 260 11.63 -7.98 -41.64
C VAL A 260 11.94 -9.47 -41.82
N LEU A 261 10.95 -10.27 -42.21
CA LEU A 261 11.14 -11.69 -42.52
C LEU A 261 12.07 -11.90 -43.73
N ALA A 262 11.91 -11.09 -44.77
CA ALA A 262 12.79 -11.12 -45.95
C ALA A 262 14.25 -10.74 -45.60
N GLU A 263 14.44 -9.78 -44.69
CA GLU A 263 15.76 -9.35 -44.22
C GLU A 263 16.41 -10.36 -43.23
N ASN A 264 15.62 -11.26 -42.62
CA ASN A 264 16.06 -12.16 -41.56
C ASN A 264 15.72 -13.65 -41.82
N PRO A 265 16.12 -14.24 -42.95
CA PRO A 265 15.75 -15.62 -43.32
C PRO A 265 16.23 -16.67 -42.31
N LYS A 266 17.36 -16.41 -41.62
CA LYS A 266 17.91 -17.30 -40.60
C LYS A 266 16.96 -17.48 -39.40
N ALA A 267 16.25 -16.43 -39.00
CA ALA A 267 15.31 -16.49 -37.88
C ALA A 267 14.10 -17.40 -38.18
N ILE A 268 13.68 -17.47 -39.44
CA ILE A 268 12.61 -18.36 -39.91
C ILE A 268 13.05 -19.83 -39.77
N VAL A 269 14.27 -20.14 -40.21
CA VAL A 269 14.85 -21.49 -40.13
C VAL A 269 15.02 -21.92 -38.67
N ASP A 270 15.57 -21.05 -37.83
CA ASP A 270 15.76 -21.31 -36.39
C ASP A 270 14.42 -21.56 -35.68
N TYR A 271 13.37 -20.82 -36.03
CA TYR A 271 12.02 -21.04 -35.49
C TYR A 271 11.43 -22.38 -35.96
N LYS A 272 11.53 -22.71 -37.25
CA LYS A 272 11.08 -24.02 -37.80
C LYS A 272 11.88 -25.19 -37.20
N ALA A 273 13.10 -24.96 -36.70
CA ALA A 273 13.91 -25.92 -35.96
C ALA A 273 13.57 -26.02 -34.45
N GLY A 274 12.52 -25.34 -33.98
CA GLY A 274 12.02 -25.42 -32.60
C GLY A 274 12.55 -24.33 -31.64
N LYS A 275 13.36 -23.37 -32.11
CA LYS A 275 13.84 -22.26 -31.26
C LYS A 275 12.81 -21.13 -31.23
N THR A 276 11.80 -21.27 -30.39
CA THR A 276 10.70 -20.28 -30.24
C THR A 276 11.17 -18.85 -29.90
N ARG A 277 12.33 -18.69 -29.26
CA ARG A 277 12.93 -17.36 -28.99
C ARG A 277 13.33 -16.58 -30.25
N ALA A 278 13.51 -17.24 -31.40
CA ALA A 278 13.83 -16.58 -32.66
C ALA A 278 12.69 -15.64 -33.12
N LEU A 279 11.44 -15.96 -32.81
CA LEU A 279 10.28 -15.11 -33.14
C LEU A 279 10.26 -13.83 -32.29
N ALA A 280 10.55 -13.96 -31.00
CA ALA A 280 10.60 -12.83 -30.07
C ALA A 280 11.67 -11.80 -30.47
N ALA A 281 12.78 -12.26 -31.08
CA ALA A 281 13.83 -11.38 -31.58
C ALA A 281 13.40 -10.52 -32.79
N LEU A 282 12.40 -10.96 -33.56
CA LEU A 282 11.89 -10.22 -34.73
C LEU A 282 10.89 -9.12 -34.36
N VAL A 283 10.33 -9.15 -33.14
CA VAL A 283 9.43 -8.09 -32.66
C VAL A 283 10.14 -6.74 -32.61
N GLY A 284 11.38 -6.68 -32.11
CA GLY A 284 12.16 -5.44 -32.03
C GLY A 284 12.37 -4.75 -33.39
N PRO A 285 12.89 -5.45 -34.42
CA PRO A 285 13.01 -4.93 -35.78
C PRO A 285 11.69 -4.43 -36.38
N VAL A 286 10.58 -5.17 -36.23
CA VAL A 286 9.26 -4.73 -36.71
C VAL A 286 8.82 -3.45 -36.00
N MET A 287 8.97 -3.41 -34.67
CA MET A 287 8.65 -2.23 -33.87
C MET A 287 9.47 -1.02 -34.29
N ASN A 288 10.79 -1.17 -34.52
CA ASN A 288 11.66 -0.10 -34.99
C ASN A 288 11.21 0.46 -36.35
N ARG A 289 10.86 -0.41 -37.30
CA ARG A 289 10.38 -0.01 -38.64
C ARG A 289 9.07 0.77 -38.57
N MET A 290 8.23 0.45 -37.57
CA MET A 290 6.97 1.12 -37.29
C MET A 290 7.12 2.31 -36.31
N GLY A 291 8.34 2.77 -36.06
CA GLY A 291 8.63 3.91 -35.18
C GLY A 291 8.21 3.69 -33.72
N GLY A 292 8.18 2.43 -33.26
CA GLY A 292 7.73 2.03 -31.93
C GLY A 292 6.21 2.04 -31.73
N LYS A 293 5.42 2.34 -32.77
CA LYS A 293 3.97 2.56 -32.64
C LYS A 293 3.13 1.31 -32.92
N ALA A 294 3.68 0.27 -33.52
CA ALA A 294 2.90 -0.93 -33.80
C ALA A 294 2.39 -1.59 -32.51
N ASN A 295 1.19 -2.18 -32.55
CA ASN A 295 0.67 -2.95 -31.43
C ASN A 295 1.46 -4.28 -31.29
N PRO A 296 2.18 -4.52 -30.18
CA PRO A 296 3.01 -5.71 -30.03
C PRO A 296 2.22 -7.03 -30.11
N ALA A 297 0.96 -7.05 -29.66
CA ALA A 297 0.14 -8.25 -29.73
C ALA A 297 -0.21 -8.59 -31.19
N VAL A 298 -0.54 -7.57 -31.99
CA VAL A 298 -0.83 -7.73 -33.42
C VAL A 298 0.43 -8.14 -34.19
N VAL A 299 1.59 -7.52 -33.88
CA VAL A 299 2.89 -7.91 -34.46
C VAL A 299 3.21 -9.38 -34.20
N ASN A 300 3.09 -9.83 -32.94
CA ASN A 300 3.35 -11.23 -32.59
C ASN A 300 2.40 -12.20 -33.31
N ARG A 301 1.11 -11.86 -33.39
CA ARG A 301 0.12 -12.67 -34.11
C ARG A 301 0.48 -12.81 -35.59
N ILE A 302 0.75 -11.70 -36.27
CA ILE A 302 1.07 -11.69 -37.71
C ILE A 302 2.41 -12.42 -37.99
N LEU A 303 3.43 -12.23 -37.14
CA LEU A 303 4.69 -12.96 -37.25
C LEU A 303 4.48 -14.49 -37.17
N ALA A 304 3.65 -14.94 -36.23
CA ALA A 304 3.34 -16.37 -36.08
C ALA A 304 2.57 -16.91 -37.29
N GLU A 305 1.58 -16.17 -37.80
CA GLU A 305 0.81 -16.55 -38.99
C GLU A 305 1.67 -16.64 -40.25
N ARG A 306 2.60 -15.70 -40.45
CA ARG A 306 3.46 -15.65 -41.66
C ARG A 306 4.53 -16.73 -41.68
N ILE A 307 5.08 -17.11 -40.54
CA ILE A 307 6.10 -18.18 -40.47
C ILE A 307 5.49 -19.58 -40.49
N ALA A 308 4.23 -19.72 -40.07
CA ALA A 308 3.48 -20.97 -40.16
C ALA A 308 3.08 -21.33 -41.61
N ARG A 309 3.03 -20.34 -42.51
CA ARG A 309 2.93 -20.56 -43.97
C ARG A 309 4.26 -21.04 -44.57
#